data_AF-A0A924SNZ0-F1
#
_entry.id   AF-A0A924SNZ0-F1
#
_cell.length_a   1.000
_cell.length_b   1.000
_cell.length_c   1.000
_cell.angle_alpha   90.00
_cell.angle_beta   90.00
_cell.angle_gamma   90.00
#
_symmetry.space_group_name_H-M   'P 1'
#
loop_
_entity.id
_entity.type
_entity.pdbx_description
1 polymer ?
#
loop_
_entity_poly.entity_id
_entity_poly.type
_entity_poly.pdbx_seq_one_letter_code
_entity_poly.pdbx_strand_id
1 'polypeptide(L)' 'LGFNLINEDEDLGEIIEVIEQPHQILCAILLDGKEALIPIHGESLDKIDQKNRKVYVTLPDGLLDIYR' A
#
# COMPACT_ATOMS: atom_id res chain seq x y z
N LEU A 1 2.13 0.35 11.64
CA LEU A 1 0.92 1.20 11.81
C LEU A 1 1.37 2.65 11.96
N GLY A 2 0.67 3.60 11.33
CA GLY A 2 1.10 5.01 11.25
C GLY A 2 1.95 5.37 10.04
N PHE A 3 1.91 4.57 8.96
CA PHE A 3 2.55 4.89 7.68
C PHE A 3 1.47 5.08 6.61
N ASN A 4 1.67 6.04 5.71
CA ASN A 4 0.83 6.21 4.53
C ASN A 4 1.42 5.46 3.34
N LEU A 5 0.56 4.82 2.56
CA LEU A 5 0.92 4.15 1.33
C LEU A 5 0.79 5.13 0.15
N ILE A 6 1.86 5.29 -0.63
CA ILE A 6 1.93 6.23 -1.73
C ILE A 6 2.14 5.45 -3.04
N ASN A 7 1.29 5.64 -4.04
CA ASN A 7 1.43 5.05 -5.38
C ASN A 7 1.59 6.15 -6.43
N GLU A 8 2.72 6.23 -7.12
CA GLU A 8 2.97 7.24 -8.17
C GLU A 8 2.55 8.67 -7.78
N ASP A 9 2.93 9.11 -6.58
CA ASP A 9 2.56 10.40 -5.94
C ASP A 9 1.12 10.52 -5.40
N GLU A 10 0.24 9.54 -5.63
CA GLU A 10 -1.08 9.44 -4.99
C GLU A 10 -0.96 8.89 -3.56
N ASP A 11 -1.49 9.62 -2.57
CA ASP A 11 -1.61 9.13 -1.19
C ASP A 11 -2.87 8.27 -1.07
N LEU A 12 -2.68 6.96 -0.98
CA LEU A 12 -3.76 5.99 -0.88
C LEU A 12 -4.32 5.87 0.55
N GLY A 13 -3.68 6.51 1.53
CA GLY A 13 -4.09 6.54 2.93
C GLY A 13 -3.20 5.73 3.86
N GLU A 14 -3.59 5.70 5.13
CA GLU A 14 -2.83 5.02 6.18
C GLU A 14 -2.95 3.49 6.05
N ILE A 15 -1.81 2.82 6.25
CA ILE A 15 -1.74 1.36 6.42
C ILE A 15 -2.32 1.00 7.79
N ILE A 16 -3.53 0.45 7.77
CA ILE A 16 -4.30 0.06 8.96
C ILE A 16 -3.97 -1.36 9.42
N GLU A 17 -3.49 -2.21 8.51
CA GLU A 17 -3.07 -3.58 8.83
C GLU A 17 -1.92 -4.02 7.92
N VAL A 18 -1.05 -4.88 8.45
CA VAL A 18 -0.01 -5.57 7.68
C VAL A 18 -0.20 -7.06 7.91
N ILE A 19 -0.45 -7.79 6.83
CA ILE A 19 -0.70 -9.22 6.84
C ILE A 19 0.49 -9.91 6.19
N GLU A 20 1.22 -10.71 6.96
CA GLU A 20 2.35 -11.48 6.46
C GLU A 20 1.88 -12.83 5.93
N GLN A 21 2.19 -13.13 4.66
CA GLN A 21 1.94 -14.42 4.02
C GLN A 21 3.28 -15.07 3.63
N PRO A 22 3.34 -16.41 3.43
CA PRO A 22 4.59 -17.09 3.09
C PRO A 22 5.29 -16.59 1.81
N HIS A 23 4.54 -15.99 0.88
CA HIS A 23 5.05 -15.53 -0.41
C HIS A 23 5.07 -14.00 -0.59
N GLN A 24 4.30 -13.24 0.19
CA GLN A 24 4.23 -11.78 0.08
C GLN A 24 3.68 -11.14 1.37
N ILE A 25 3.79 -9.82 1.46
CA ILE A 25 3.12 -9.02 2.49
C ILE A 25 1.92 -8.33 1.85
N LEU A 26 0.80 -8.22 2.57
CA LEU A 26 -0.33 -7.40 2.17
C LEU A 26 -0.46 -6.23 3.14
N CYS A 27 -0.57 -5.02 2.62
CA CYS A 27 -0.93 -3.84 3.39
C CYS A 27 -2.40 -3.54 3.19
N ALA A 28 -3.19 -3.53 4.26
CA ALA A 28 -4.55 -3.05 4.22
C ALA A 28 -4.57 -1.52 4.39
N ILE A 29 -5.32 -0.84 3.54
CA ILE A 29 -5.60 0.59 3.59
C ILE A 29 -7.11 0.82 3.51
N LEU A 30 -7.58 1.98 3.96
CA LEU A 30 -8.96 2.41 3.74
C LEU A 30 -9.04 3.31 2.52
N LEU A 31 -9.40 2.74 1.37
CA LEU A 31 -9.58 3.45 0.12
C LEU A 31 -11.08 3.70 -0.11
N ASP A 32 -11.50 4.97 -0.19
CA ASP A 32 -12.90 5.37 -0.40
C ASP A 32 -13.91 4.70 0.55
N GLY A 33 -13.50 4.46 1.80
CA GLY A 33 -14.32 3.81 2.82
C GLY A 33 -14.42 2.29 2.70
N LYS A 34 -13.71 1.68 1.76
CA LYS A 34 -13.56 0.22 1.61
C LYS A 34 -12.14 -0.20 1.98
N GLU A 35 -12.01 -1.40 2.53
CA GLU A 35 -10.71 -1.99 2.78
C GLU A 35 -10.10 -2.47 1.46
N ALA A 36 -8.91 -1.98 1.13
CA ALA A 36 -8.13 -2.42 -0.02
C ALA A 36 -6.85 -3.12 0.45
N LEU A 37 -6.57 -4.29 -0.11
CA LEU A 37 -5.39 -5.09 0.21
C LEU A 37 -4.35 -4.90 -0.89
N ILE A 38 -3.29 -4.19 -0.55
CA ILE A 38 -2.23 -3.86 -1.50
C ILE A 38 -1.06 -4.84 -1.32
N PRO A 39 -0.72 -5.63 -2.36
CA PRO A 39 0.37 -6.58 -2.28
C PRO A 39 1.74 -5.87 -2.37
N ILE A 40 2.53 -6.04 -1.31
CA ILE A 40 3.90 -5.56 -1.22
C ILE A 40 4.85 -6.74 -1.42
N HIS A 41 5.54 -6.73 -2.54
CA HIS A 41 6.63 -7.65 -2.87
C HIS A 41 7.81 -6.86 -3.42
N GLY A 42 8.97 -7.50 -3.57
CA GLY A 42 10.24 -6.80 -3.85
C GLY A 42 10.23 -5.89 -5.08
N GLU A 43 9.36 -6.14 -6.06
CA GLU A 43 9.21 -5.31 -7.26
C GLU A 43 8.21 -4.16 -7.10
N SER A 44 7.23 -4.28 -6.19
CA SER A 44 6.25 -3.21 -5.95
C SER A 44 6.70 -2.19 -4.90
N LEU A 45 7.73 -2.49 -4.10
CA LEU A 45 8.25 -1.58 -3.07
C LEU A 45 9.40 -0.73 -3.62
N ASP A 46 9.13 0.55 -3.84
CA ASP A 46 10.15 1.49 -4.33
C ASP A 46 11.01 2.05 -3.20
N LYS A 47 10.36 2.49 -2.11
CA LYS A 47 11.04 3.20 -1.02
C LYS A 47 10.24 3.19 0.28
N ILE A 48 10.93 3.10 1.41
CA ILE A 48 10.36 3.38 2.72
C ILE A 48 11.01 4.65 3.29
N ASP A 49 10.22 5.70 3.47
CA ASP A 49 10.61 6.93 4.14
C ASP A 49 10.13 6.90 5.60
N GLN A 50 11.02 6.44 6.48
CA GLN A 50 10.71 6.33 7.91
C GLN A 50 10.52 7.69 8.59
N LYS A 51 11.19 8.74 8.10
CA LYS A 51 11.12 10.08 8.69
C LYS A 51 9.74 10.69 8.47
N ASN A 52 9.22 10.55 7.26
CA ASN A 52 7.89 11.06 6.88
C ASN A 52 6.77 10.02 7.06
N ARG A 53 7.11 8.80 7.50
CA ARG A 53 6.21 7.65 7.63
C ARG A 53 5.44 7.37 6.34
N LYS A 54 6.18 7.23 5.23
CA LYS A 54 5.61 6.91 3.92
C LYS A 54 6.22 5.64 3.35
N VAL A 55 5.39 4.81 2.74
CA VAL A 55 5.79 3.63 1.97
C VAL A 55 5.40 3.91 0.53
N TYR A 56 6.39 4.03 -0.36
CA TYR A 56 6.19 4.28 -1.77
C TYR A 56 6.19 2.96 -2.52
N VAL A 57 5.16 2.77 -3.34
CA VAL A 57 4.95 1.59 -4.13
C VAL A 57 4.63 1.95 -5.57
N THR A 58 4.90 1.00 -6.47
CA THR A 58 4.41 1.03 -7.85
C THR A 58 3.45 -0.14 -8.01
N LEU A 59 2.19 0.20 -8.26
CA LEU A 59 1.12 -0.78 -8.42
C LEU A 59 0.80 -0.99 -9.91
N PRO A 60 0.39 -2.20 -10.33
CA PRO A 60 -0.10 -2.43 -11.68
C PRO A 60 -1.31 -1.56 -12.01
N ASP A 61 -1.40 -1.13 -13.27
CA ASP A 61 -2.56 -0.42 -13.80
C ASP A 61 -3.87 -1.17 -13.50
N GLY A 62 -4.88 -0.44 -13.05
CA GLY A 62 -6.21 -0.98 -12.78
C GLY A 62 -6.37 -1.76 -11.47
N LEU A 63 -5.29 -1.97 -10.68
CA LEU A 63 -5.41 -2.64 -9.38
C LEU A 63 -6.37 -1.89 -8.44
N LEU A 64 -6.22 -0.56 -8.34
CA LEU A 64 -7.05 0.27 -7.47
C LEU A 64 -8.49 0.38 -7.96
N ASP A 65 -8.73 0.24 -9.26
CA ASP A 65 -10.06 0.30 -9.86
C ASP A 65 -10.95 -0.88 -9.43
N ILE A 66 -10.35 -1.99 -8.95
CA ILE A 66 -11.07 -3.13 -8.38
C ILE A 66 -11.70 -2.77 -7.03
N TYR A 67 -11.09 -1.82 -6.31
CA TYR A 67 -11.50 -1.40 -4.97
C TYR A 67 -12.41 -0.17 -4.98
N ARG A 68 -12.28 0.72 -5.98
CA ARG A 68 -13.14 1.90 -6.14
C ARG A 68 -14.61 1.53 -6.37
#